data_AF-A0A9D4SXP9-F1
#
_entry.id   AF-A0A9D4SXP9-F1
#
_cell.length_a   1.000
_cell.length_b   1.000
_cell.length_c   1.000
_cell.angle_alpha   90.00
_cell.angle_beta   90.00
_cell.angle_gamma   90.00
#
_symmetry.space_group_name_H-M   'P 1'
#
loop_
_entity.id
_entity.type
_entity.pdbx_description
1 polymer ?
#
loop_
_entity_poly.entity_id
_entity_poly.type
_entity_poly.pdbx_seq_one_letter_code
_entity_poly.pdbx_strand_id
1 'polypeptide(L)'
;MPRDCADLLGNGQHTSGVYTVFHKAAGTLGQDVYCDMDTDDGGWTVIQRRGQYGHNAYYFYRNWTEYANGFGDPADEYWIGWDAMGSLSGQKFSTYDRDNDLALTNCAATFRGGWWGRCL
;
A
#
# COMPACT_ATOMS: atom_id res chain seq x y z
N MET A 1 -13.96 -15.83 5.35
CA MET A 1 -13.79 -14.64 4.48
C MET A 1 -12.34 -14.64 4.03
N PRO A 2 -12.05 -14.39 2.75
CA PRO A 2 -10.68 -14.39 2.24
C PRO A 2 -9.87 -13.28 2.92
N ARG A 3 -8.71 -13.61 3.49
CA ARG A 3 -7.87 -12.65 4.22
C ARG A 3 -6.94 -11.87 3.30
N ASP A 4 -6.65 -12.43 2.15
CA ASP A 4 -5.74 -11.92 1.13
C ASP A 4 -6.10 -12.51 -0.25
N CYS A 5 -5.35 -12.11 -1.28
CA CYS A 5 -5.54 -12.60 -2.65
C CYS A 5 -5.15 -14.07 -2.84
N ALA A 6 -4.32 -14.65 -1.97
CA ALA A 6 -4.00 -16.08 -2.03
C ALA A 6 -5.18 -16.94 -1.57
N ASP A 7 -5.90 -16.51 -0.52
CA ASP A 7 -7.17 -17.12 -0.11
C ASP A 7 -8.22 -17.02 -1.25
N LEU A 8 -8.26 -15.90 -1.99
CA LEU A 8 -9.15 -15.74 -3.15
C LEU A 8 -8.79 -16.69 -4.30
N LEU A 9 -7.52 -16.78 -4.65
CA LEU A 9 -7.00 -17.70 -5.67
C LEU A 9 -7.37 -19.15 -5.34
N GLY A 10 -7.13 -19.58 -4.09
CA GLY A 10 -7.50 -20.92 -3.62
C GLY A 10 -9.01 -21.20 -3.64
N ASN A 11 -9.84 -20.16 -3.63
CA ASN A 11 -11.30 -20.25 -3.77
C ASN A 11 -11.78 -20.17 -5.24
N GLY A 12 -10.87 -20.28 -6.21
CA GLY A 12 -11.18 -20.33 -7.64
C GLY A 12 -11.30 -18.97 -8.33
N GLN A 13 -10.83 -17.88 -7.70
CA GLN A 13 -10.75 -16.58 -8.34
C GLN A 13 -9.44 -16.46 -9.12
N HIS A 14 -9.49 -16.61 -10.44
CA HIS A 14 -8.30 -16.61 -11.30
C HIS A 14 -8.27 -15.39 -12.25
N THR A 15 -8.97 -14.31 -11.92
CA THR A 15 -9.01 -13.09 -12.74
C THR A 15 -8.44 -11.94 -11.94
N SER A 16 -7.47 -11.23 -12.50
CA SER A 16 -6.92 -10.03 -11.86
C SER A 16 -7.99 -8.93 -11.76
N GLY A 17 -8.01 -8.22 -10.63
CA GLY A 17 -9.03 -7.21 -10.38
C GLY A 17 -9.10 -6.75 -8.93
N VAL A 18 -10.05 -5.87 -8.65
CA VAL A 18 -10.29 -5.38 -7.28
C VAL A 18 -11.22 -6.34 -6.54
N TYR A 19 -10.79 -6.74 -5.34
CA TYR A 19 -11.54 -7.62 -4.44
C TYR A 19 -11.49 -7.11 -3.01
N THR A 20 -12.52 -7.43 -2.23
CA THR A 20 -12.55 -7.15 -0.80
C THR A 20 -11.90 -8.30 -0.01
N VAL A 21 -10.88 -7.97 0.78
CA VAL A 21 -10.17 -8.90 1.68
C VAL A 21 -10.34 -8.51 3.14
N PHE A 22 -10.22 -9.47 4.06
CA PHE A 22 -10.54 -9.30 5.48
C PHE A 22 -9.32 -9.60 6.36
N HIS A 23 -8.29 -8.75 6.27
CA HIS A 23 -7.12 -8.81 7.14
C HIS A 23 -7.40 -8.18 8.52
N LYS A 24 -6.47 -8.38 9.46
CA LYS A 24 -6.62 -7.97 10.87
C LYS A 24 -6.97 -6.49 11.05
N ALA A 25 -6.33 -5.60 10.29
CA ALA A 25 -6.57 -4.16 10.39
C ALA A 25 -7.91 -3.72 9.79
N ALA A 26 -8.37 -4.37 8.72
CA ALA A 26 -9.68 -4.11 8.12
C ALA A 26 -10.86 -4.64 8.97
N GLY A 27 -10.61 -5.68 9.76
CA GLY A 27 -11.65 -6.29 10.60
C GLY A 27 -12.82 -6.81 9.76
N THR A 28 -14.04 -6.54 10.22
CA THR A 28 -15.28 -6.98 9.54
C THR A 28 -15.71 -6.08 8.39
N LEU A 29 -15.13 -4.88 8.26
CA LEU A 29 -15.45 -3.97 7.15
C LEU A 29 -14.83 -4.45 5.84
N GLY A 30 -13.71 -5.16 5.91
CA GLY A 30 -12.92 -5.52 4.75
C GLY A 30 -12.18 -4.31 4.17
N GLN A 31 -11.23 -4.59 3.28
CA GLN A 31 -10.51 -3.58 2.52
C GLN A 31 -10.46 -4.01 1.07
N ASP A 32 -10.75 -3.09 0.16
CA ASP A 32 -10.59 -3.33 -1.27
C ASP A 32 -9.11 -3.27 -1.64
N VAL A 33 -8.65 -4.29 -2.36
CA VAL A 33 -7.27 -4.46 -2.82
C VAL A 33 -7.28 -4.94 -4.27
N TYR A 34 -6.23 -4.61 -5.02
CA TYR A 34 -6.03 -5.21 -6.32
C TYR A 34 -5.33 -6.56 -6.13
N CYS A 35 -5.95 -7.62 -6.64
CA CYS A 35 -5.37 -8.94 -6.73
C CYS A 35 -4.80 -9.14 -8.13
N ASP A 36 -3.51 -9.41 -8.20
CA ASP A 36 -2.87 -9.92 -9.42
C ASP A 36 -2.91 -11.45 -9.37
N MET A 37 -3.72 -12.02 -10.25
CA MET A 37 -3.94 -13.46 -10.38
C MET A 37 -3.20 -14.05 -11.59
N ASP A 38 -2.47 -13.23 -12.35
CA ASP A 38 -1.84 -13.63 -13.60
C ASP A 38 -0.32 -13.78 -13.48
N THR A 39 0.34 -12.91 -12.70
CA THR A 39 1.80 -12.89 -12.56
C THR A 39 2.29 -14.01 -11.65
N ASP A 40 3.27 -14.80 -12.10
CA ASP A 40 3.96 -15.83 -11.31
C ASP A 40 3.00 -16.69 -10.46
N ASP A 41 2.05 -17.36 -11.13
CA ASP A 41 0.98 -18.20 -10.55
C ASP A 41 -0.10 -17.46 -9.72
N GLY A 42 -0.02 -16.12 -9.63
CA GLY A 42 -1.08 -15.29 -9.08
C GLY A 42 -1.18 -15.30 -7.55
N GLY A 43 -2.31 -14.79 -7.04
CA GLY A 43 -2.57 -14.68 -5.60
C GLY A 43 -1.85 -13.50 -4.93
N TRP A 44 -1.30 -12.58 -5.72
CA TRP A 44 -0.59 -11.41 -5.22
C TRP A 44 -1.55 -10.35 -4.73
N THR A 45 -1.41 -9.95 -3.47
CA THR A 45 -2.07 -8.77 -2.94
C THR A 45 -1.20 -7.56 -3.24
N VAL A 46 -1.64 -6.69 -4.14
CA VAL A 46 -0.89 -5.49 -4.49
C VAL A 46 -0.96 -4.51 -3.30
N ILE A 47 0.19 -3.98 -2.88
CA ILE A 47 0.28 -3.04 -1.74
C ILE A 47 0.51 -1.58 -2.19
N GLN A 48 1.01 -1.41 -3.41
CA GLN A 48 1.27 -0.13 -4.04
C GLN A 48 1.10 -0.27 -5.54
N ARG A 49 0.45 0.70 -6.18
CA ARG A 49 0.34 0.77 -7.65
C ARG A 49 0.58 2.21 -8.12
N ARG A 50 1.42 2.37 -9.16
CA ARG A 50 1.73 3.66 -9.83
C ARG A 50 1.47 3.56 -11.32
N GLY A 51 1.03 4.67 -11.94
CA GLY A 51 0.84 4.73 -13.38
C GLY A 51 0.22 6.04 -13.86
N GLN A 52 -0.03 6.15 -15.16
CA GLN A 52 -0.59 7.36 -15.78
C GLN A 52 -2.13 7.36 -15.71
N TYR A 53 -2.70 7.47 -14.50
CA TYR A 53 -4.16 7.48 -14.26
C TYR A 53 -4.73 8.92 -14.14
N GLY A 54 -4.03 9.92 -14.67
CA GLY A 54 -4.48 11.31 -14.64
C GLY A 54 -4.20 12.06 -13.31
N HIS A 55 -3.54 11.41 -12.35
CA HIS A 55 -3.04 12.08 -11.15
C HIS A 55 -1.75 12.86 -11.41
N ASN A 56 -1.53 13.92 -10.62
CA ASN A 56 -0.32 14.74 -10.74
C ASN A 56 0.89 14.06 -10.09
N ALA A 57 2.09 14.54 -10.41
CA ALA A 57 3.35 13.95 -9.92
C ALA A 57 3.50 13.95 -8.37
N TYR A 58 2.73 14.78 -7.65
CA TYR A 58 2.73 14.90 -6.19
C TYR A 58 1.60 14.11 -5.53
N TYR A 59 0.89 13.25 -6.24
CA TYR A 59 -0.22 12.48 -5.69
C TYR A 59 0.16 11.60 -4.50
N PHE A 60 1.42 11.15 -4.43
CA PHE A 60 1.98 10.38 -3.31
C PHE A 60 2.67 11.26 -2.26
N TYR A 61 2.66 12.59 -2.40
CA TYR A 61 3.17 13.49 -1.36
C TYR A 61 2.11 13.71 -0.28
N ARG A 62 1.93 12.67 0.55
CA ARG A 62 0.86 12.55 1.54
C ARG A 62 1.40 12.51 2.98
N ASN A 63 0.53 12.82 3.93
CA ASN A 63 0.88 12.88 5.34
C ASN A 63 0.93 11.48 5.99
N TRP A 64 1.38 11.41 7.25
CA TRP A 64 1.49 10.16 7.99
C TRP A 64 0.16 9.42 8.06
N THR A 65 -0.94 10.13 8.37
CA THR A 65 -2.25 9.52 8.56
C THR A 65 -2.76 8.87 7.28
N GLU A 66 -2.56 9.51 6.13
CA GLU A 66 -2.90 8.94 4.82
C GLU A 66 -2.05 7.70 4.53
N TYR A 67 -0.73 7.76 4.77
CA TYR A 67 0.13 6.59 4.60
C TYR A 67 -0.16 5.46 5.60
N ALA A 68 -0.67 5.79 6.78
CA ALA A 68 -1.08 4.82 7.80
C ALA A 68 -2.37 4.10 7.41
N ASN A 69 -3.39 4.86 7.02
CA ASN A 69 -4.71 4.35 6.67
C ASN A 69 -4.78 3.74 5.27
N GLY A 70 -3.93 4.20 4.35
CA GLY A 70 -4.05 3.93 2.92
C GLY A 70 -4.77 5.07 2.18
N PHE A 71 -4.51 5.16 0.88
CA PHE A 71 -5.11 6.17 -0.01
C PHE A 71 -5.11 5.70 -1.46
N GLY A 72 -5.97 6.31 -2.27
CA GLY A 72 -6.11 6.01 -3.70
C GLY A 72 -7.14 4.94 -4.00
N ASP A 73 -7.17 4.50 -5.26
CA ASP A 73 -8.10 3.49 -5.77
C ASP A 73 -7.31 2.25 -6.22
N PRO A 74 -7.60 1.04 -5.70
CA PRO A 74 -6.97 -0.20 -6.14
C PRO A 74 -7.03 -0.45 -7.65
N ALA A 75 -8.04 0.07 -8.35
CA ALA A 75 -8.13 0.02 -9.81
C ALA A 75 -7.17 0.97 -10.54
N ASP A 76 -6.62 1.98 -9.87
CA ASP A 76 -5.74 3.03 -10.41
C ASP A 76 -4.38 3.11 -9.66
N GLU A 77 -4.03 4.28 -9.10
CA GLU A 77 -2.91 4.43 -8.18
C GLU A 77 -3.38 4.36 -6.73
N TYR A 78 -2.72 3.53 -5.92
CA TYR A 78 -3.03 3.46 -4.50
C TYR A 78 -1.87 2.98 -3.64
N TRP A 79 -2.07 3.17 -2.35
CA TRP A 79 -1.27 2.64 -1.26
C TRP A 79 -2.20 1.95 -0.26
N ILE A 80 -1.92 0.69 0.08
CA ILE A 80 -2.78 -0.13 0.94
C ILE A 80 -2.88 0.37 2.40
N GLY A 81 -1.89 1.16 2.84
CA GLY A 81 -1.83 1.63 4.22
C GLY A 81 -0.86 0.82 5.07
N TRP A 82 -0.14 1.52 5.96
CA TRP A 82 0.81 0.90 6.88
C TRP A 82 0.14 -0.03 7.89
N ASP A 83 -1.09 0.29 8.32
CA ASP A 83 -1.81 -0.53 9.29
C ASP A 83 -2.18 -1.90 8.70
N ALA A 84 -2.51 -1.96 7.40
CA ALA A 84 -2.72 -3.22 6.68
C ALA A 84 -1.45 -4.08 6.60
N MET A 85 -0.28 -3.43 6.54
CA MET A 85 1.03 -4.08 6.44
C MET A 85 1.59 -4.56 7.78
N GLY A 86 0.95 -4.25 8.92
CA GLY A 86 1.14 -5.00 10.18
C GLY A 86 2.58 -5.19 10.69
N SER A 87 3.49 -4.25 10.41
CA SER A 87 4.92 -4.24 10.80
C SER A 87 5.90 -4.99 9.86
N LEU A 88 5.78 -4.78 8.55
CA LEU A 88 6.64 -5.39 7.50
C LEU A 88 8.15 -5.09 7.58
N SER A 89 8.61 -4.13 8.39
CA SER A 89 10.02 -3.71 8.39
C SER A 89 10.53 -3.28 9.76
N GLY A 90 11.77 -3.67 10.09
CA GLY A 90 12.50 -3.16 11.25
C GLY A 90 12.99 -1.72 11.11
N GLN A 91 12.76 -1.09 9.95
CA GLN A 91 13.02 0.32 9.71
C GLN A 91 11.73 1.14 9.87
N LYS A 92 11.82 2.30 10.51
CA LYS A 92 10.67 3.19 10.68
C LYS A 92 10.34 3.87 9.35
N PHE A 93 9.04 3.99 9.07
CA PHE A 93 8.51 4.73 7.92
C PHE A 93 8.54 6.23 8.22
N SER A 94 8.83 7.05 7.21
CA SER A 94 8.84 8.52 7.32
C SER A 94 7.91 9.15 6.29
N THR A 95 7.28 10.26 6.68
CA THR A 95 6.49 11.16 5.82
C THR A 95 6.93 12.60 6.03
N TYR A 96 6.47 13.53 5.21
CA TYR A 96 6.90 14.94 5.29
C TYR A 96 6.56 15.60 6.65
N ASP A 97 5.52 15.11 7.33
CA ASP A 97 5.03 15.56 8.63
C ASP A 97 5.47 14.67 9.80
N ARG A 98 6.17 13.55 9.51
CA ARG A 98 6.68 12.63 10.53
C ARG A 98 8.02 12.04 10.11
N ASP A 99 9.08 12.68 10.59
CA ASP A 99 10.46 12.24 10.38
C ASP A 99 10.84 11.17 11.39
N ASN A 100 10.99 9.93 10.91
CA ASN A 100 11.53 8.81 11.68
C ASN A 100 12.80 8.24 11.03
N ASP A 101 13.40 8.95 10.09
CA ASP A 101 14.60 8.47 9.40
C ASP A 101 15.86 8.76 10.22
N LEU A 102 17.01 8.26 9.76
CA LEU A 102 18.31 8.42 10.44
C LEU A 102 19.15 9.53 9.79
N ALA A 103 18.55 10.38 8.94
CA ALA A 103 19.25 11.45 8.26
C ALA A 103 19.19 12.76 9.06
N LEU A 104 20.03 13.72 8.67
CA LEU A 104 20.05 15.08 9.24
C LEU A 104 18.88 15.94 8.76
N THR A 105 18.22 15.53 7.68
CA THR A 105 17.13 16.24 7.02
C THR A 105 15.99 15.29 6.75
N ASN A 106 14.75 15.76 6.83
CA ASN A 106 13.58 14.95 6.51
C ASN A 106 13.61 14.53 5.03
N CYS A 107 13.92 13.26 4.78
CA CYS A 107 14.07 12.71 3.43
C CYS A 107 12.73 12.68 2.71
N ALA A 108 11.65 12.34 3.42
CA ALA A 108 10.30 12.32 2.88
C ALA A 108 9.82 13.70 2.41
N ALA A 109 10.21 14.77 3.10
CA ALA A 109 9.97 16.14 2.66
C ALA A 109 10.80 16.52 1.43
N THR A 110 12.05 16.04 1.36
CA THR A 110 12.98 16.34 0.26
C THR A 110 12.59 15.66 -1.04
N PHE A 111 12.30 14.35 -0.99
CA PHE A 111 11.96 13.52 -2.15
C PHE A 111 10.46 13.46 -2.45
N ARG A 112 9.64 14.12 -1.63
CA ARG A 112 8.20 14.30 -1.81
C ARG A 112 7.42 12.97 -1.90
N GLY A 113 7.61 12.11 -0.91
CA GLY A 113 6.88 10.86 -0.74
C GLY A 113 7.13 10.23 0.63
N GLY A 114 6.48 9.11 0.94
CA GLY A 114 6.73 8.30 2.14
C GLY A 114 7.60 7.08 1.84
N TRP A 115 8.59 6.80 2.70
CA TRP A 115 9.50 5.66 2.52
C TRP A 115 10.09 5.13 3.84
N TRP A 116 10.66 3.92 3.80
CA TRP A 116 11.42 3.34 4.91
C TRP A 116 12.90 3.71 4.84
N GLY A 117 13.43 4.32 5.91
CA GLY A 117 14.86 4.52 6.07
C GLY A 117 15.41 5.80 5.45
N ARG A 118 16.66 5.75 4.97
CA ARG A 118 17.51 6.94 4.69
C ARG A 118 17.21 7.59 3.34
N CYS A 119 17.62 8.84 3.21
CA CYS A 119 17.80 9.54 1.93
C CYS A 119 18.74 8.71 1.05
N LEU A 120 18.30 8.37 -0.17
CA LEU A 120 19.16 7.85 -1.24
C LEU A 120 19.53 8.99 -2.19
#